data_AF-A0A814K7B7-F1
#
_entry.id   AF-A0A814K7B7-F1
#
_cell.length_a   1.000
_cell.length_b   1.000
_cell.length_c   1.000
_cell.angle_alpha   90.00
_cell.angle_beta   90.00
_cell.angle_gamma   90.00
#
_symmetry.space_group_name_H-M   'P 1'
#
loop_
_entity.id
_entity.type
_entity.pdbx_description
1 polymer ?
#
loop_
_entity_poly.entity_id
_entity_poly.type
_entity_poly.pdbx_seq_one_letter_code
_entity_poly.pdbx_strand_id
1 'polypeptide(L)'
;MCNNNCKICPFIFNGCYLNVNNYVIPFLSESSCNDENIVYIIVCKKCSVFYIGESSKSLKVRISQHLNGIKRFVPYVKTKNEVADHFRRKGHILNNHFKVCIFKKNLVDTQMRRNI
;
A
#
# COMPACT_ATOMS: atom_id res chain seq x y z
N MET A 1 11.43 14.18 0.78
CA MET A 1 10.85 13.95 2.12
C MET A 1 9.33 13.98 2.03
N CYS A 2 8.64 13.25 2.91
CA CYS A 2 7.19 13.33 3.04
C CYS A 2 6.78 14.75 3.46
N ASN A 3 5.69 15.27 2.89
CA ASN A 3 5.13 16.58 3.26
C ASN A 3 3.60 16.55 3.19
N ASN A 4 2.95 17.52 3.84
CA ASN A 4 1.49 17.61 3.91
C ASN A 4 0.84 17.94 2.55
N ASN A 5 1.60 18.42 1.57
CA ASN A 5 1.10 18.73 0.22
C ASN A 5 0.99 17.47 -0.66
N CYS A 6 1.60 16.36 -0.26
CA CYS A 6 1.52 15.11 -0.98
C CYS A 6 0.24 14.35 -0.60
N LYS A 7 -0.64 14.10 -1.59
CA LYS A 7 -1.90 13.36 -1.42
C LYS A 7 -1.75 11.96 -0.82
N ILE A 8 -0.55 11.39 -0.86
CA ILE A 8 -0.26 10.03 -0.36
C ILE A 8 0.27 10.03 1.07
N CYS A 9 0.97 11.09 1.49
CA CYS A 9 1.59 11.15 2.81
C CYS A 9 0.61 10.94 3.97
N PRO A 10 -0.65 11.42 3.93
CA PRO A 10 -1.64 11.12 4.97
C PRO A 10 -1.96 9.63 5.16
N PHE A 11 -1.72 8.81 4.13
CA PHE A 11 -1.90 7.35 4.21
C PHE A 11 -0.66 6.64 4.74
N ILE A 12 0.52 7.27 4.73
CA ILE A 12 1.73 6.65 5.25
C ILE A 12 1.57 6.47 6.75
N PHE A 13 1.83 5.26 7.20
CA PHE A 13 1.75 4.88 8.60
C PHE A 13 3.09 5.17 9.26
N ASN A 14 3.08 6.09 10.23
CA ASN A 14 4.22 6.41 11.06
C ASN A 14 4.17 5.49 12.29
N GLY A 15 4.97 4.43 12.27
CA GLY A 15 5.12 3.46 13.34
C GLY A 15 6.30 2.53 13.04
N CYS A 16 6.60 1.60 13.94
CA CYS A 16 7.70 0.64 13.79
C CYS A 16 7.23 -0.82 13.69
N TYR A 17 5.93 -1.08 13.84
CA TYR A 17 5.34 -2.40 13.68
C TYR A 17 3.85 -2.32 13.30
N LEU A 18 3.36 -3.38 12.66
CA LEU A 18 1.95 -3.62 12.42
C LEU A 18 1.48 -4.76 13.34
N ASN A 19 0.30 -4.61 13.94
CA ASN A 19 -0.38 -5.71 14.59
C ASN A 19 -1.49 -6.21 13.66
N VAL A 20 -1.37 -7.46 13.20
CA VAL A 20 -2.33 -8.09 12.32
C VAL A 20 -2.60 -9.50 12.83
N ASN A 21 -3.85 -9.81 13.19
CA ASN A 21 -4.27 -11.15 13.61
C ASN A 21 -3.36 -11.77 14.68
N ASN A 22 -2.98 -10.97 15.70
CA ASN A 22 -2.05 -11.31 16.78
C ASN A 22 -0.57 -11.50 16.37
N TYR A 23 -0.23 -11.26 15.11
CA TYR A 23 1.16 -11.20 14.65
C TYR A 23 1.66 -9.76 14.67
N VAL A 24 2.91 -9.60 15.14
CA VAL A 24 3.63 -8.33 15.10
C VAL A 24 4.60 -8.37 13.93
N ILE A 25 4.38 -7.50 12.95
CA ILE A 25 5.26 -7.36 11.78
C ILE A 25 6.09 -6.08 11.97
N PRO A 26 7.37 -6.18 12.36
CA PRO A 26 8.24 -5.02 12.45
C PRO A 26 8.54 -4.47 11.05
N PHE A 27 8.65 -3.15 10.93
CA PHE A 27 9.05 -2.50 9.69
C PHE A 27 9.81 -1.19 9.99
N LEU A 28 10.55 -0.70 9.00
CA LEU A 28 11.31 0.55 9.12
C LEU A 28 10.37 1.76 9.00
N SER A 29 10.33 2.59 10.06
CA SER A 29 9.44 3.75 10.16
C SER A 29 9.75 4.88 9.17
N GLU A 30 10.91 4.86 8.51
CA GLU A 30 11.37 5.91 7.60
C GLU A 30 10.74 5.82 6.20
N SER A 31 9.45 5.50 6.13
CA SER A 31 8.75 5.40 4.85
C SER A 31 8.61 6.78 4.19
N SER A 32 9.26 6.98 3.04
CA SER A 32 9.13 8.19 2.23
C SER A 32 8.23 7.91 1.03
N CYS A 33 7.35 8.86 0.70
CA CYS A 33 6.53 8.75 -0.50
C CYS A 33 7.36 8.71 -1.80
N ASN A 34 8.62 9.11 -1.74
CA ASN A 34 9.54 9.11 -2.87
C ASN A 34 10.44 7.88 -2.94
N ASP A 35 10.38 6.95 -1.97
CA ASP A 35 11.18 5.73 -2.03
C ASP A 35 10.73 4.84 -3.20
N GLU A 36 11.71 4.28 -3.91
CA GLU A 36 11.56 3.39 -5.07
C GLU A 36 12.21 2.03 -4.78
N ASN A 37 11.94 1.02 -5.62
CA ASN A 37 12.44 -0.35 -5.44
C ASN A 37 12.11 -0.91 -4.04
N ILE A 38 10.82 -0.96 -3.74
CA ILE A 38 10.29 -1.24 -2.41
C ILE A 38 9.34 -2.42 -2.37
N VAL A 39 9.32 -3.11 -1.22
CA VAL A 39 8.17 -3.90 -0.77
C VAL A 39 7.35 -3.02 0.17
N TYR A 40 6.07 -2.83 -0.12
CA TYR A 40 5.14 -2.05 0.70
C TYR A 40 4.00 -2.92 1.21
N ILE A 41 3.44 -2.53 2.35
CA ILE A 41 2.27 -3.16 2.96
C ILE A 41 1.14 -2.14 3.00
N ILE A 42 -0.01 -2.48 2.44
CA ILE A 42 -1.26 -1.75 2.62
C ILE A 42 -2.05 -2.46 3.72
N VAL A 43 -2.49 -1.72 4.72
CA VAL A 43 -3.28 -2.23 5.85
C VAL A 43 -4.66 -1.60 5.83
N CYS A 44 -5.68 -2.43 6.05
CA CYS A 44 -7.02 -1.98 6.39
C CYS A 44 -7.20 -1.99 7.91
N LYS A 45 -7.23 -0.81 8.54
CA LYS A 45 -7.45 -0.70 9.99
C LYS A 45 -8.83 -1.18 10.47
N LYS A 46 -9.82 -1.26 9.57
CA LYS A 46 -11.16 -1.76 9.89
C LYS A 46 -11.22 -3.28 9.99
N CYS A 47 -10.54 -3.97 9.08
CA CYS A 47 -10.64 -5.43 8.95
C CYS A 47 -9.43 -6.17 9.52
N SER A 48 -8.39 -5.45 9.94
CA SER A 48 -7.12 -6.04 10.38
C SER A 48 -6.52 -7.00 9.35
N VAL A 49 -6.68 -6.69 8.06
CA VAL A 49 -6.07 -7.43 6.94
C VAL A 49 -5.05 -6.55 6.23
N PHE A 50 -4.12 -7.18 5.53
CA PHE A 50 -3.07 -6.50 4.80
C PHE A 50 -2.89 -7.07 3.39
N TYR A 51 -2.28 -6.26 2.54
CA TYR A 51 -1.83 -6.60 1.20
C TYR A 51 -0.35 -6.26 1.08
N ILE A 52 0.47 -7.20 0.63
CA ILE A 52 1.89 -6.98 0.35
C ILE A 52 2.05 -6.81 -1.14
N GLY A 53 2.79 -5.77 -1.55
CA GLY A 53 3.13 -5.57 -2.95
C GLY A 53 4.56 -5.09 -3.13
N GLU A 54 5.08 -5.33 -4.31
CA GLU A 54 6.37 -4.82 -4.76
C GLU A 54 6.17 -3.68 -5.77
N SER A 55 7.09 -2.72 -5.79
CA SER A 55 7.15 -1.72 -6.85
C SER A 55 8.57 -1.21 -7.09
N SER A 56 8.97 -1.20 -8.37
CA SER A 56 10.12 -0.43 -8.82
C SER A 56 9.84 1.07 -8.92
N LYS A 57 8.56 1.47 -9.01
CA LYS A 57 8.15 2.88 -9.01
C LYS A 57 8.12 3.45 -7.60
N SER A 58 8.19 4.77 -7.46
CA SER A 58 8.00 5.41 -6.17
C SER A 58 6.68 5.05 -5.49
N LEU A 59 6.72 4.96 -4.14
CA LEU A 59 5.54 4.68 -3.31
C LEU A 59 4.36 5.59 -3.68
N LYS A 60 4.62 6.89 -3.88
CA LYS A 60 3.60 7.87 -4.28
C LYS A 60 2.89 7.46 -5.58
N VAL A 61 3.64 7.04 -6.60
CA VAL A 61 3.06 6.62 -7.87
C VAL A 61 2.25 5.33 -7.68
N ARG A 62 2.81 4.35 -6.96
CA ARG A 62 2.13 3.07 -6.77
C ARG A 62 0.84 3.19 -5.97
N ILE A 63 0.83 3.95 -4.88
CA ILE A 63 -0.37 4.13 -4.07
C ILE A 63 -1.40 5.00 -4.79
N SER A 64 -0.96 5.99 -5.59
CA SER A 64 -1.89 6.74 -6.46
C SER A 64 -2.63 5.82 -7.44
N GLN A 65 -1.96 4.82 -8.00
CA GLN A 65 -2.60 3.82 -8.87
C GLN A 65 -3.66 3.00 -8.12
N HIS A 66 -3.34 2.53 -6.91
CA HIS A 66 -4.31 1.82 -6.07
C HIS A 66 -5.51 2.68 -5.72
N LEU A 67 -5.30 3.93 -5.29
CA LEU A 67 -6.39 4.88 -4.99
C LEU A 67 -7.24 5.19 -6.22
N ASN A 68 -6.63 5.35 -7.40
CA ASN A 68 -7.37 5.55 -8.64
C ASN A 68 -8.15 4.29 -9.03
N GLY A 69 -7.59 3.11 -8.82
CA GLY A 69 -8.27 1.82 -9.00
C GLY A 69 -9.49 1.70 -8.09
N ILE A 70 -9.38 2.10 -6.82
CA ILE A 70 -10.51 2.13 -5.89
C ILE A 70 -11.61 3.07 -6.41
N LYS A 71 -11.25 4.28 -6.86
CA LYS A 71 -12.20 5.31 -7.33
C LYS A 71 -12.88 5.00 -8.66
N ARG A 72 -12.15 4.42 -9.63
CA ARG A 72 -12.66 4.12 -10.99
C ARG A 72 -13.47 2.84 -11.00
N PHE A 73 -14.56 2.82 -10.24
CA PHE A 73 -15.51 1.73 -10.23
C PHE A 73 -16.34 1.74 -11.51
N VAL A 74 -16.39 0.59 -12.19
CA VAL A 74 -17.37 0.32 -13.23
C VAL A 74 -18.24 -0.82 -12.71
N PRO A 75 -19.56 -0.62 -12.54
CA PRO A 75 -20.47 -1.69 -12.15
C PRO A 75 -20.31 -2.92 -13.05
N TYR A 76 -20.41 -4.11 -12.46
CA TYR A 76 -20.35 -5.40 -13.17
C TYR A 76 -19.01 -5.76 -13.84
N VAL A 77 -17.97 -4.94 -13.71
CA VAL A 77 -16.62 -5.26 -14.17
C VAL A 77 -15.80 -5.80 -13.01
N LYS A 78 -15.41 -7.07 -13.10
CA LYS A 78 -14.50 -7.69 -12.12
C LYS A 78 -13.10 -7.09 -12.28
N THR A 79 -12.58 -6.49 -11.22
CA THR A 79 -11.21 -5.99 -11.21
C THR A 79 -10.25 -7.12 -10.83
N LYS A 80 -9.02 -7.08 -11.32
CA LYS A 80 -7.93 -7.94 -10.83
C LYS A 80 -7.18 -7.30 -9.64
N ASN A 81 -7.69 -6.20 -9.10
CA ASN A 81 -7.06 -5.45 -8.03
C ASN A 81 -7.77 -5.75 -6.70
N GLU A 82 -7.22 -6.69 -5.95
CA GLU A 82 -7.73 -7.12 -4.64
C GLU A 82 -7.84 -5.96 -3.63
N VAL A 83 -6.93 -4.98 -3.70
CA VAL A 83 -6.99 -3.77 -2.87
C VAL A 83 -8.22 -2.95 -3.23
N ALA A 84 -8.49 -2.76 -4.52
CA ALA A 84 -9.67 -2.05 -4.97
C ALA A 84 -10.96 -2.78 -4.57
N ASP A 85 -11.00 -4.09 -4.77
CA ASP A 85 -12.15 -4.92 -4.42
C ASP A 85 -12.43 -4.92 -2.91
N HIS A 86 -11.39 -4.89 -2.08
CA HIS A 86 -11.52 -4.78 -0.63
C HIS A 86 -12.09 -3.42 -0.18
N PHE A 87 -11.43 -2.32 -0.56
CA PHE A 87 -11.78 -0.98 -0.05
C PHE A 87 -13.06 -0.39 -0.63
N ARG A 88 -13.68 -1.04 -1.63
CA ARG A 88 -15.02 -0.71 -2.12
C ARG A 88 -16.15 -1.34 -1.31
N ARG A 89 -15.86 -2.33 -0.45
CA ARG A 89 -16.87 -2.95 0.41
C ARG A 89 -17.48 -1.91 1.35
N LYS A 90 -18.78 -2.05 1.66
CA LYS A 90 -19.53 -1.07 2.47
C LYS A 90 -18.82 -0.73 3.79
N GLY A 91 -18.81 0.57 4.11
CA GLY A 91 -18.26 1.10 5.36
C GLY A 91 -16.73 1.16 5.42
N HIS A 92 -16.02 1.16 4.29
CA HIS A 92 -14.60 1.51 4.23
C HIS A 92 -14.45 3.00 3.92
N ILE A 93 -13.75 3.74 4.80
CA ILE A 93 -13.43 5.16 4.61
C ILE A 93 -11.92 5.24 4.43
N LEU A 94 -11.45 5.64 3.24
CA LEU A 94 -10.02 5.57 2.90
C LEU A 94 -9.14 6.33 3.89
N ASN A 95 -9.50 7.56 4.25
CA ASN A 95 -8.70 8.38 5.17
C ASN A 95 -8.53 7.75 6.56
N ASN A 96 -9.49 6.93 6.99
CA ASN A 96 -9.47 6.30 8.31
C ASN A 96 -8.87 4.89 8.25
N HIS A 97 -9.17 4.15 7.19
CA HIS A 97 -8.93 2.70 7.14
C HIS A 97 -7.74 2.32 6.28
N PHE A 98 -7.41 3.09 5.24
CA PHE A 98 -6.30 2.78 4.32
C PHE A 98 -5.00 3.35 4.89
N LYS A 99 -4.05 2.48 5.22
CA LYS A 99 -2.70 2.88 5.64
C LYS A 99 -1.64 2.11 4.88
N VAL A 100 -0.46 2.71 4.70
CA VAL A 100 0.64 2.10 3.97
C VAL A 100 1.97 2.30 4.69
N CYS A 101 2.82 1.29 4.71
CA CYS A 101 4.21 1.42 5.13
C CYS A 101 5.14 0.66 4.16
N ILE A 102 6.42 1.02 4.18
CA ILE A 102 7.46 0.29 3.47
C ILE A 102 8.01 -0.78 4.39
N PHE A 103 7.95 -2.03 3.93
CA PHE A 103 8.52 -3.17 4.63
C PHE A 103 10.01 -3.34 4.31
N LYS A 104 10.39 -3.14 3.04
CA LYS A 104 11.78 -3.27 2.59
C LYS A 104 12.09 -2.24 1.49
N LYS A 105 13.28 -1.65 1.56
CA LYS A 105 13.83 -0.71 0.56
C LYS A 105 15.00 -1.34 -0.20
N ASN A 106 15.45 -0.66 -1.25
CA ASN A 106 16.66 -1.00 -2.01
C ASN A 106 16.62 -2.44 -2.50
N LEU A 107 15.47 -2.87 -3.01
CA LEU A 107 15.40 -4.13 -3.74
C LEU A 107 16.32 -3.99 -4.95
N VAL A 108 17.47 -4.65 -4.88
CA VAL A 108 18.28 -4.91 -6.06
C VAL A 108 17.44 -5.86 -6.89
N ASP A 109 17.21 -5.51 -8.15
CA ASP A 109 16.52 -6.36 -9.12
C ASP A 109 17.35 -7.63 -9.32
N THR A 110 17.13 -8.60 -8.43
CA THR A 110 17.84 -9.88 -8.37
C THR A 110 17.19 -10.89 -9.31
N GLN A 111 16.13 -10.48 -10.02
CA GLN A 111 15.42 -11.31 -10.95
C GLN A 111 15.12 -10.51 -12.22
N MET A 112 16.03 -10.62 -13.20
CA MET A 112 15.59 -10.90 -14.58
C MET A 112 14.34 -11.77 -14.46
N ARG A 113 13.18 -11.23 -14.84
CA ARG A 113 11.90 -11.96 -14.83
C ARG A 113 12.17 -13.31 -15.48
N ARG A 114 12.25 -14.36 -14.66
CA ARG A 114 12.25 -15.72 -15.17
C ARG A 114 10.86 -15.90 -15.77
N ASN A 115 10.78 -15.64 -17.07
CA ASN A 115 9.71 -16.15 -17.91
C ASN A 115 9.82 -17.68 -17.79
N ILE A 116 8.95 -18.26 -16.97
CA ILE A 116 8.60 -19.68 -17.01
C ILE A 116 7.20 -19.73 -17.63
#